data_AF-A0A084R1B6-F1
#
_entry.id   AF-A0A084R1B6-F1
#
_cell.length_a   1.000
_cell.length_b   1.000
_cell.length_c   1.000
_cell.angle_alpha   90.00
_cell.angle_beta   90.00
_cell.angle_gamma   90.00
#
_symmetry.space_group_name_H-M   'P 1'
#
loop_
_entity.id
_entity.type
_entity.pdbx_description
1 polymer ?
#
loop_
_entity_poly.entity_id
_entity_poly.type
_entity_poly.pdbx_seq_one_letter_code
_entity_poly.pdbx_strand_id
1 'polypeptide(L)'
;MLSILRKARFKDKEMRILMLGLDNAGKTTIVKKIMGEDVSTVSPTLGFIIKTIDYEGYKLNIWDVGGQKTLRSYWRNYFEKTDALIWVVDSTDRLRIGDCREELHGLLQEERLAGASLLIFANKTDVEGCMSEGEILTALDLDAIRTHQWHVLQCSAMTGRNLKEGLAWVVEDAKKRLFLY
;
A
#
# COMPACT_ATOMS: atom_id res chain seq x y z
N MET A 1 -20.21 -13.67 -14.12
CA MET A 1 -20.70 -12.89 -12.95
C MET A 1 -19.60 -11.97 -12.40
N LEU A 2 -18.39 -12.48 -12.12
CA LEU A 2 -17.21 -11.66 -11.75
C LEU A 2 -16.84 -10.56 -12.76
N SER A 3 -16.92 -10.84 -14.07
CA SER A 3 -16.68 -9.86 -15.14
C SER A 3 -17.72 -8.74 -15.22
N ILE A 4 -18.97 -9.01 -14.82
CA ILE A 4 -20.07 -8.01 -14.81
C ILE A 4 -19.89 -7.05 -13.63
N LEU A 5 -19.56 -7.59 -12.44
CA LEU A 5 -19.25 -6.78 -11.26
C LEU A 5 -17.99 -5.92 -11.47
N ARG A 6 -16.95 -6.43 -12.12
CA ARG A 6 -15.74 -5.64 -12.48
C ARG A 6 -16.03 -4.53 -13.49
N LYS A 7 -16.85 -4.80 -14.53
CA LYS A 7 -17.27 -3.78 -15.50
C LYS A 7 -18.16 -2.69 -14.89
N ALA A 8 -18.98 -3.03 -13.88
CA ALA A 8 -19.75 -2.04 -13.12
C ALA A 8 -18.83 -1.12 -12.29
N ARG A 9 -17.84 -1.68 -11.58
CA ARG A 9 -16.85 -0.89 -10.82
C ARG A 9 -16.05 0.09 -11.68
N PHE A 10 -15.80 -0.25 -12.96
CA PHE A 10 -15.16 0.67 -13.90
C PHE A 10 -16.04 1.88 -14.23
N LYS A 11 -17.38 1.70 -14.34
CA LYS A 11 -18.31 2.83 -14.56
C LYS A 11 -18.31 3.80 -13.38
N ASP A 12 -18.16 3.28 -12.16
CA ASP A 12 -18.22 4.10 -10.95
C ASP A 12 -16.90 4.87 -10.70
N LYS A 13 -15.82 4.51 -11.41
CA LYS A 13 -14.47 5.09 -11.25
C LYS A 13 -14.00 5.10 -9.78
N GLU A 14 -14.39 4.09 -9.00
CA GLU A 14 -13.99 3.95 -7.61
C GLU A 14 -13.00 2.80 -7.44
N MET A 15 -11.87 3.08 -6.79
CA MET A 15 -10.85 2.10 -6.46
C MET A 15 -10.74 1.95 -4.96
N ARG A 16 -10.66 0.70 -4.49
CA ARG A 16 -10.41 0.36 -3.10
C ARG A 16 -8.94 0.03 -2.92
N ILE A 17 -8.25 0.89 -2.20
CA ILE A 17 -6.83 0.76 -1.90
C ILE A 17 -6.69 0.35 -0.44
N LEU A 18 -5.96 -0.72 -0.19
CA LEU A 18 -5.63 -1.18 1.15
C LEU A 18 -4.19 -0.80 1.46
N MET A 19 -3.95 -0.01 2.53
CA MET A 19 -2.62 0.39 2.95
C MET A 19 -2.20 -0.36 4.21
N LEU A 20 -1.18 -1.21 4.08
CA LEU A 20 -0.67 -2.10 5.13
C LEU A 20 0.86 -2.01 5.24
N GLY A 21 1.40 -2.69 6.25
CA GLY A 21 2.80 -2.62 6.64
C GLY A 21 2.94 -2.56 8.16
N LEU A 22 4.16 -2.72 8.67
CA LEU A 22 4.41 -2.73 10.10
C LEU A 22 4.03 -1.39 10.76
N ASP A 23 3.83 -1.40 12.07
CA ASP A 23 3.73 -0.18 12.86
C ASP A 23 4.96 0.71 12.66
N ASN A 24 4.75 2.03 12.79
CA ASN A 24 5.75 3.07 12.56
C ASN A 24 6.28 3.21 11.11
N ALA A 25 5.82 2.38 10.15
CA ALA A 25 6.23 2.53 8.75
C ALA A 25 5.81 3.85 8.08
N GLY A 26 4.83 4.56 8.66
CA GLY A 26 4.38 5.88 8.18
C GLY A 26 3.11 5.87 7.33
N LYS A 27 2.30 4.81 7.37
CA LYS A 27 1.03 4.67 6.61
C LYS A 27 0.09 5.86 6.78
N THR A 28 -0.29 6.18 8.01
CA THR A 28 -1.17 7.32 8.32
C THR A 28 -0.55 8.64 7.90
N THR A 29 0.77 8.80 8.07
CA THR A 29 1.49 9.99 7.62
C THR A 29 1.43 10.16 6.10
N ILE A 30 1.57 9.08 5.33
CA ILE A 30 1.42 9.10 3.86
C ILE A 30 0.02 9.58 3.49
N VAL A 31 -1.02 8.99 4.09
CA VAL A 31 -2.41 9.38 3.81
C VAL A 31 -2.64 10.85 4.15
N LYS A 32 -2.28 11.30 5.36
CA LYS A 32 -2.42 12.71 5.76
C LYS A 32 -1.66 13.64 4.81
N LYS A 33 -0.43 13.28 4.42
CA LYS A 33 0.37 14.08 3.49
C LYS A 33 -0.28 14.21 2.12
N ILE A 34 -0.84 13.13 1.58
CA ILE A 34 -1.57 13.16 0.30
C ILE A 34 -2.81 14.04 0.40
N MET A 35 -3.51 14.01 1.54
CA MET A 35 -4.69 14.84 1.81
C MET A 35 -4.35 16.32 2.07
N GLY A 36 -3.06 16.69 2.16
CA GLY A 36 -2.66 18.04 2.56
C GLY A 36 -2.94 18.35 4.03
N GLU A 37 -3.12 17.32 4.86
CA GLU A 37 -3.34 17.45 6.30
C GLU A 37 -2.01 17.61 7.05
N ASP A 38 -2.07 18.17 8.27
CA ASP A 38 -0.89 18.29 9.12
C ASP A 38 -0.34 16.90 9.53
N VAL A 39 0.97 16.75 9.42
CA VAL A 39 1.72 15.52 9.75
C VAL A 39 2.59 15.67 10.99
N SER A 40 2.57 16.82 11.67
CA SER A 40 3.39 17.08 12.85
C SER A 40 3.08 16.13 14.01
N THR A 41 1.81 15.74 14.15
CA THR A 41 1.31 14.85 15.20
C THR A 41 0.51 13.70 14.57
N VAL A 42 1.03 12.49 14.72
CA VAL A 42 0.39 11.25 14.26
C VAL A 42 0.57 10.20 15.34
N SER A 43 -0.54 9.71 15.89
CA SER A 43 -0.55 8.60 16.85
C SER A 43 -0.72 7.27 16.13
N PRO A 44 -0.26 6.14 16.71
CA PRO A 44 -0.53 4.83 16.15
C PRO A 44 -2.02 4.56 15.97
N THR A 45 -2.42 4.09 14.79
CA THR A 45 -3.81 3.79 14.47
C THR A 45 -4.28 2.53 15.20
N LEU A 46 -5.37 2.67 15.98
CA LEU A 46 -6.11 1.56 16.55
C LEU A 46 -7.27 1.22 15.60
N GLY A 47 -7.19 0.07 14.93
CA GLY A 47 -8.18 -0.34 13.92
C GLY A 47 -7.83 0.21 12.53
N PHE A 48 -8.69 1.05 11.96
CA PHE A 48 -8.52 1.57 10.59
C PHE A 48 -9.11 2.97 10.42
N ILE A 49 -8.63 3.68 9.39
CA ILE A 49 -9.11 4.97 8.91
C ILE A 49 -9.44 4.83 7.43
N ILE A 50 -10.54 5.45 6.99
CA ILE A 50 -10.87 5.55 5.55
C ILE A 50 -10.72 7.00 5.12
N LYS A 51 -9.98 7.22 4.04
CA LYS A 51 -9.91 8.51 3.34
C LYS A 51 -10.18 8.30 1.87
N THR A 52 -10.96 9.20 1.28
CA THR A 52 -11.27 9.19 -0.15
C THR A 52 -10.53 10.34 -0.81
N ILE A 53 -9.76 10.05 -1.86
CA ILE A 53 -9.02 11.04 -2.65
C ILE A 53 -9.56 11.03 -4.07
N ASP A 54 -9.83 12.21 -4.63
CA ASP A 54 -10.07 12.37 -6.06
C ASP A 54 -8.74 12.46 -6.82
N TYR A 55 -8.49 11.49 -7.71
CA TYR A 55 -7.28 11.43 -8.53
C TYR A 55 -7.66 11.13 -9.98
N GLU A 56 -7.42 12.07 -10.90
CA GLU A 56 -7.71 11.91 -12.34
C GLU A 56 -9.15 11.43 -12.65
N GLY A 57 -10.13 11.91 -11.87
CA GLY A 57 -11.53 11.53 -11.99
C GLY A 57 -11.88 10.14 -11.43
N TYR A 58 -10.95 9.50 -10.71
CA TYR A 58 -11.19 8.32 -9.88
C TYR A 58 -11.29 8.71 -8.42
N LYS A 59 -12.19 8.04 -7.69
CA LYS A 59 -12.24 8.08 -6.23
C LYS A 59 -11.42 6.94 -5.66
N LEU A 60 -10.32 7.27 -5.01
CA LEU A 60 -9.45 6.32 -4.34
C LEU A 60 -9.85 6.22 -2.88
N ASN A 61 -10.53 5.14 -2.50
CA ASN A 61 -10.92 4.84 -1.13
C ASN A 61 -9.76 4.10 -0.45
N ILE A 62 -8.91 4.84 0.28
CA ILE A 62 -7.75 4.32 0.99
C ILE A 62 -8.16 3.88 2.39
N TRP A 63 -7.93 2.60 2.67
CA TRP A 63 -8.08 1.97 3.98
C TRP A 63 -6.70 1.89 4.65
N ASP A 64 -6.41 2.84 5.54
CA ASP A 64 -5.21 2.84 6.39
C ASP A 64 -5.47 2.01 7.64
N VAL A 65 -4.74 0.91 7.84
CA VAL A 65 -4.99 -0.04 8.94
C VAL A 65 -3.80 -0.08 9.87
N GLY A 66 -4.05 -0.17 11.18
CA GLY A 66 -3.03 -0.28 12.22
C GLY A 66 -2.08 -1.47 11.98
N GLY A 67 -0.77 -1.23 12.12
CA GLY A 67 0.27 -2.23 11.85
C GLY A 67 0.89 -2.88 13.08
N GLN A 68 0.42 -2.54 14.28
CA GLN A 68 0.94 -3.09 15.53
C GLN A 68 0.75 -4.61 15.54
N LYS A 69 1.74 -5.35 16.04
CA LYS A 69 1.75 -6.82 16.03
C LYS A 69 0.45 -7.44 16.56
N THR A 70 -0.13 -6.88 17.63
CA THR A 70 -1.39 -7.34 18.23
C THR A 70 -2.62 -7.12 17.34
N LEU A 71 -2.55 -6.24 16.35
CA LEU A 71 -3.64 -5.88 15.44
C LEU A 71 -3.57 -6.60 14.08
N ARG A 72 -2.43 -7.20 13.72
CA ARG A 72 -2.22 -7.80 12.37
C ARG A 72 -3.17 -8.97 12.08
N SER A 73 -3.59 -9.70 13.10
CA SER A 73 -4.58 -10.78 12.99
C SER A 73 -5.96 -10.33 12.48
N TYR A 74 -6.24 -9.02 12.50
CA TYR A 74 -7.46 -8.40 11.99
C TYR A 74 -7.33 -7.86 10.56
N TRP A 75 -6.13 -7.83 9.96
CA TRP A 75 -5.95 -7.32 8.58
C TRP A 75 -6.85 -8.02 7.57
N ARG A 76 -7.04 -9.33 7.74
CA ARG A 76 -7.92 -10.18 6.94
C ARG A 76 -9.37 -9.73 6.87
N ASN A 77 -9.82 -8.87 7.79
CA ASN A 77 -11.17 -8.31 7.76
C ASN A 77 -11.33 -7.24 6.66
N TYR A 78 -10.21 -6.79 6.07
CA TYR A 78 -10.18 -5.68 5.11
C TYR A 78 -9.73 -6.09 3.71
N PHE A 79 -9.54 -7.38 3.40
CA PHE A 79 -9.02 -7.82 2.09
C PHE A 79 -10.07 -7.77 0.97
N GLU A 80 -11.35 -7.91 1.31
CA GLU A 80 -12.44 -7.97 0.34
C GLU A 80 -12.46 -6.77 -0.62
N LYS A 81 -12.60 -7.05 -1.92
CA LYS A 81 -12.73 -6.06 -3.00
C LYS A 81 -11.54 -5.09 -3.14
N THR A 82 -10.35 -5.44 -2.65
CA THR A 82 -9.13 -4.65 -2.82
C THR A 82 -8.68 -4.64 -4.28
N ASP A 83 -8.53 -3.46 -4.89
CA ASP A 83 -7.96 -3.33 -6.25
C ASP A 83 -6.44 -3.17 -6.22
N ALA A 84 -5.93 -2.52 -5.16
CA ALA A 84 -4.51 -2.37 -4.93
C ALA A 84 -4.16 -2.43 -3.44
N LEU A 85 -3.05 -3.09 -3.15
CA LEU A 85 -2.36 -3.13 -1.88
C LEU A 85 -1.16 -2.19 -1.95
N ILE A 86 -1.11 -1.22 -1.06
CA ILE A 86 0.09 -0.42 -0.79
C ILE A 86 0.74 -0.99 0.46
N TRP A 87 1.92 -1.58 0.30
CA TRP A 87 2.75 -2.06 1.40
C TRP A 87 3.80 -1.02 1.76
N VAL A 88 3.70 -0.45 2.96
CA VAL A 88 4.60 0.61 3.43
C VAL A 88 5.68 0.02 4.31
N VAL A 89 6.92 0.35 3.97
CA VAL A 89 8.13 -0.16 4.62
C VAL A 89 8.89 1.02 5.23
N ASP A 90 9.30 0.88 6.49
CA ASP A 90 10.26 1.79 7.09
C ASP A 90 11.66 1.47 6.54
N SER A 91 12.18 2.30 5.65
CA SER A 91 13.49 2.03 5.04
C SER A 91 14.65 2.20 6.03
N THR A 92 14.42 2.75 7.21
CA THR A 92 15.44 2.89 8.27
C THR A 92 15.49 1.67 9.19
N ASP A 93 14.44 0.84 9.17
CA ASP A 93 14.26 -0.25 10.13
C ASP A 93 14.79 -1.60 9.60
N ARG A 94 16.11 -1.69 9.53
CA ARG A 94 16.81 -2.90 9.09
C ARG A 94 16.59 -4.09 10.03
N LEU A 95 16.32 -3.84 11.31
CA LEU A 95 16.12 -4.90 12.30
C LEU A 95 14.81 -5.65 12.08
N ARG A 96 13.74 -4.95 11.67
CA ARG A 96 12.41 -5.55 11.44
C ARG A 96 12.11 -5.85 9.98
N ILE A 97 13.08 -5.73 9.06
CA ILE A 97 12.85 -6.00 7.64
C ILE A 97 12.52 -7.47 7.36
N GLY A 98 13.07 -8.40 8.15
CA GLY A 98 12.72 -9.83 8.10
C GLY A 98 11.26 -10.08 8.45
N ASP A 99 10.80 -9.54 9.59
CA ASP A 99 9.38 -9.57 9.97
C ASP A 99 8.49 -8.93 8.90
N CYS A 100 8.95 -7.82 8.30
CA CYS A 100 8.22 -7.12 7.24
C CYS A 100 8.04 -8.01 5.99
N ARG A 101 9.08 -8.75 5.60
CA ARG A 101 9.02 -9.74 4.52
C ARG A 101 8.03 -10.85 4.85
N GLU A 102 8.12 -11.46 6.03
CA GLU A 102 7.26 -12.58 6.41
C GLU A 102 5.78 -12.20 6.38
N GLU A 103 5.44 -11.02 6.91
CA GLU A 103 4.07 -10.49 6.90
C GLU A 103 3.58 -10.20 5.47
N LEU A 104 4.42 -9.62 4.61
CA LEU A 104 4.07 -9.37 3.20
C LEU A 104 3.79 -10.69 2.47
N HIS A 105 4.70 -11.65 2.54
CA HIS A 105 4.57 -12.93 1.83
C HIS A 105 3.39 -13.75 2.33
N GLY A 106 3.16 -13.79 3.65
CA GLY A 106 2.00 -14.47 4.22
C GLY A 106 0.68 -13.84 3.77
N LEU A 107 0.63 -12.51 3.70
CA LEU A 107 -0.54 -11.78 3.24
C LEU A 107 -0.84 -12.01 1.75
N LEU A 108 0.18 -12.11 0.90
CA LEU A 108 0.01 -12.36 -0.54
C LEU A 108 -0.46 -13.80 -0.87
N GLN A 109 -0.54 -14.70 0.11
CA GLN A 109 -1.17 -16.02 -0.06
C GLN A 109 -2.70 -15.98 0.05
N GLU A 110 -3.28 -14.86 0.48
CA GLU A 110 -4.72 -14.75 0.68
C GLU A 110 -5.45 -14.59 -0.65
N GLU A 111 -6.33 -15.54 -0.98
CA GLU A 111 -7.11 -15.53 -2.23
C GLU A 111 -7.90 -14.24 -2.44
N ARG A 112 -8.32 -13.58 -1.36
CA ARG A 112 -9.07 -12.31 -1.41
C ARG A 112 -8.25 -11.13 -1.90
N LEU A 113 -6.91 -11.25 -1.94
CA LEU A 113 -6.01 -10.28 -2.53
C LEU A 113 -5.55 -10.68 -3.93
N ALA A 114 -5.95 -11.85 -4.42
CA ALA A 114 -5.58 -12.31 -5.75
C ALA A 114 -6.02 -11.30 -6.82
N GLY A 115 -5.04 -10.88 -7.63
CA GLY A 115 -5.22 -9.92 -8.71
C GLY A 115 -5.08 -8.44 -8.30
N ALA A 116 -4.91 -8.12 -7.01
CA ALA A 116 -4.65 -6.75 -6.56
C ALA A 116 -3.26 -6.26 -6.99
N SER A 117 -3.12 -4.98 -7.31
CA SER A 117 -1.80 -4.38 -7.56
C SER A 117 -0.98 -4.25 -6.29
N LEU A 118 0.34 -4.49 -6.36
CA LEU A 118 1.21 -4.37 -5.19
C LEU A 118 2.17 -3.21 -5.37
N LEU A 119 1.92 -2.09 -4.69
CA LEU A 119 2.88 -1.00 -4.57
C LEU A 119 3.67 -1.16 -3.27
N ILE A 120 4.99 -1.16 -3.35
CA ILE A 120 5.86 -1.05 -2.19
C ILE A 120 6.29 0.41 -2.05
N PHE A 121 5.90 1.05 -0.96
CA PHE A 121 6.47 2.33 -0.55
C PHE A 121 7.63 2.10 0.42
N ALA A 122 8.85 2.25 -0.10
CA ALA A 122 10.06 2.31 0.72
C ALA A 122 10.16 3.72 1.32
N ASN A 123 9.54 3.89 2.49
CA ASN A 123 9.32 5.19 3.12
C ASN A 123 10.49 5.64 4.00
N LYS A 124 10.48 6.92 4.41
CA LYS A 124 11.47 7.59 5.26
C LYS A 124 12.85 7.77 4.60
N THR A 125 12.86 7.98 3.28
CA THR A 125 14.09 8.28 2.53
C THR A 125 14.65 9.68 2.78
N ASP A 126 13.96 10.50 3.58
CA ASP A 126 14.47 11.74 4.14
C ASP A 126 15.42 11.54 5.34
N VAL A 127 15.52 10.31 5.86
CA VAL A 127 16.38 9.97 7.00
C VAL A 127 17.68 9.32 6.52
N GLU A 128 18.81 9.77 7.05
CA GLU A 128 20.13 9.21 6.74
C GLU A 128 20.22 7.72 7.12
N GLY A 129 20.91 6.93 6.30
CA GLY A 129 21.08 5.48 6.52
C GLY A 129 19.88 4.62 6.10
N CYS A 130 18.86 5.21 5.47
CA CYS A 130 17.76 4.46 4.88
C CYS A 130 18.26 3.47 3.81
N MET A 131 17.55 2.34 3.68
CA MET A 131 17.80 1.32 2.66
C MET A 131 17.56 1.89 1.24
N SER A 132 18.47 1.55 0.34
CA SER A 132 18.31 1.74 -1.10
C SER A 132 17.20 0.84 -1.66
N GLU A 133 16.72 1.16 -2.87
CA GLU A 133 15.72 0.34 -3.56
C GLU A 133 16.19 -1.12 -3.75
N GLY A 134 17.46 -1.34 -4.09
CA GLY A 134 18.04 -2.68 -4.25
C GLY A 134 18.10 -3.49 -2.95
N GLU A 135 18.39 -2.82 -1.83
CA GLU A 135 18.33 -3.45 -0.51
C GLU A 135 16.90 -3.83 -0.13
N ILE A 136 15.91 -2.98 -0.39
CA ILE A 136 14.49 -3.28 -0.14
C ILE A 136 14.04 -4.46 -1.00
N LEU A 137 14.37 -4.46 -2.29
CA LEU A 137 14.02 -5.53 -3.23
C LEU A 137 14.54 -6.88 -2.75
N THR A 138 15.82 -6.91 -2.35
CA THR A 138 16.48 -8.13 -1.84
C THR A 138 15.92 -8.54 -0.48
N ALA A 139 15.77 -7.61 0.46
CA ALA A 139 15.36 -7.91 1.82
C ALA A 139 13.91 -8.39 1.91
N LEU A 140 13.02 -7.91 1.03
CA LEU A 140 11.64 -8.35 0.93
C LEU A 140 11.44 -9.53 -0.02
N ASP A 141 12.49 -9.99 -0.70
CA ASP A 141 12.44 -11.07 -1.68
C ASP A 141 11.33 -10.86 -2.73
N LEU A 142 11.30 -9.66 -3.33
CA LEU A 142 10.23 -9.27 -4.26
C LEU A 142 10.28 -10.06 -5.57
N ASP A 143 11.46 -10.51 -5.99
CA ASP A 143 11.61 -11.34 -7.18
C ASP A 143 10.94 -12.70 -7.03
N ALA A 144 10.77 -13.22 -5.82
CA ALA A 144 10.00 -14.45 -5.59
C ALA A 144 8.48 -14.25 -5.81
N ILE A 145 7.99 -13.00 -5.79
CA ILE A 145 6.57 -12.69 -5.99
C ILE A 145 6.24 -12.76 -7.47
N ARG A 146 5.60 -13.86 -7.88
CA ARG A 146 5.09 -14.08 -9.25
C ARG A 146 3.57 -13.93 -9.37
N THR A 147 2.86 -13.90 -8.24
CA THR A 147 1.39 -13.88 -8.17
C THR A 147 0.78 -12.49 -8.39
N HIS A 148 1.56 -11.43 -8.19
CA HIS A 148 1.11 -10.04 -8.28
C HIS A 148 2.10 -9.25 -9.11
N GLN A 149 1.61 -8.38 -9.99
CA GLN A 149 2.45 -7.35 -10.59
C GLN A 149 2.74 -6.30 -9.49
N TRP A 150 4.02 -6.01 -9.29
CA TRP A 150 4.50 -5.12 -8.24
C TRP A 150 5.40 -4.01 -8.77
N HIS A 151 5.50 -2.93 -7.98
CA HIS A 151 6.46 -1.85 -8.19
C HIS A 151 6.96 -1.33 -6.85
N VAL A 152 8.22 -0.89 -6.80
CA VAL A 152 8.84 -0.28 -5.62
C VAL A 152 9.07 1.20 -5.91
N LEU A 153 8.70 2.05 -4.96
CA LEU A 153 9.05 3.46 -4.99
C LEU A 153 9.63 3.87 -3.64
N GLN A 154 10.83 4.43 -3.69
CA GLN A 154 11.39 5.19 -2.60
C GLN A 154 10.56 6.46 -2.39
N CYS A 155 10.08 6.69 -1.17
CA CYS A 155 9.24 7.83 -0.86
C CYS A 155 9.58 8.45 0.50
N SER A 156 9.00 9.62 0.75
CA SER A 156 9.07 10.27 2.06
C SER A 156 7.70 10.85 2.40
N ALA A 157 7.06 10.27 3.41
CA ALA A 157 5.79 10.76 3.94
C ALA A 157 5.92 12.17 4.52
N MET A 158 7.10 12.54 5.03
CA MET A 158 7.35 13.86 5.61
C MET A 158 7.43 14.94 4.53
N THR A 159 8.18 14.69 3.45
CA THR A 159 8.39 15.67 2.37
C THR A 159 7.29 15.61 1.32
N GLY A 160 6.66 14.44 1.13
CA GLY A 160 5.71 14.17 0.04
C GLY A 160 6.35 13.59 -1.22
N ARG A 161 7.67 13.35 -1.21
CA ARG A 161 8.41 12.79 -2.35
C ARG A 161 7.80 11.46 -2.81
N ASN A 162 7.56 11.33 -4.11
CA ASN A 162 7.11 10.13 -4.81
C ASN A 162 5.72 9.58 -4.39
N LEU A 163 4.96 10.29 -3.55
CA LEU A 163 3.64 9.81 -3.12
C LEU A 163 2.62 9.87 -4.25
N LYS A 164 2.63 10.96 -5.05
CA LYS A 164 1.70 11.12 -6.17
C LYS A 164 2.04 10.16 -7.30
N GLU A 165 3.33 9.97 -7.55
CA GLU A 165 3.89 9.04 -8.53
C GLU A 165 3.47 7.59 -8.20
N GLY A 166 3.51 7.20 -6.93
CA GLY A 166 3.01 5.88 -6.51
C GLY A 166 1.51 5.72 -6.69
N LEU A 167 0.71 6.75 -6.38
CA LEU A 167 -0.73 6.71 -6.65
C LEU A 167 -1.03 6.64 -8.15
N ALA A 168 -0.30 7.38 -8.97
CA ALA A 168 -0.43 7.34 -10.42
C ALA A 168 -0.21 5.91 -10.95
N TRP A 169 0.87 5.26 -10.50
CA TRP A 169 1.16 3.87 -10.84
C TRP A 169 0.05 2.91 -10.41
N VAL A 170 -0.44 3.04 -9.17
CA VAL A 170 -1.55 2.20 -8.66
C VAL A 170 -2.78 2.33 -9.55
N VAL A 171 -3.15 3.56 -9.91
CA VAL A 171 -4.31 3.83 -10.76
C VAL A 171 -4.11 3.26 -12.16
N GLU A 172 -2.94 3.47 -12.76
CA GLU A 172 -2.64 2.98 -14.11
C GLU A 172 -2.64 1.46 -14.20
N ASP A 173 -1.99 0.79 -13.25
CA ASP A 173 -1.89 -0.67 -13.25
C ASP A 173 -3.23 -1.33 -12.89
N ALA A 174 -3.96 -0.80 -11.89
CA ALA A 174 -5.30 -1.28 -11.57
C ALA A 174 -6.26 -1.10 -12.76
N LYS A 175 -6.19 0.03 -13.49
CA LYS A 175 -6.94 0.22 -14.75
C LYS A 175 -6.61 -0.89 -15.74
N LYS A 176 -5.33 -1.11 -16.06
CA LYS A 176 -4.90 -2.12 -17.05
C LYS A 176 -5.46 -3.51 -16.75
N ARG A 177 -5.45 -3.93 -15.48
CA ARG A 177 -5.98 -5.25 -15.07
C ARG A 177 -7.50 -5.36 -15.19
N LEU A 178 -8.23 -4.26 -15.02
CA LEU A 178 -9.68 -4.22 -15.26
C LEU A 178 -10.03 -4.40 -16.75
N PHE A 179 -9.08 -4.16 -17.67
CA PHE A 179 -9.27 -4.34 -19.12
C PHE A 179 -8.81 -5.70 -19.66
N LEU A 180 -7.91 -6.40 -18.95
CA LEU A 180 -7.30 -7.65 -19.40
C LEU A 180 -8.18 -8.90 -19.17
N TYR A 181 -9.36 -8.75 -18.55
CA TYR A 181 -10.32 -9.82 -18.27
C TYR A 181 -11.78 -9.34 -18.43
#